data_AF-A0AA95IAR2-F1
#
_entry.id   AF-A0AA95IAR2-F1
#
_cell.length_a   1.000
_cell.length_b   1.000
_cell.length_c   1.000
_cell.angle_alpha   90.00
_cell.angle_beta   90.00
_cell.angle_gamma   90.00
#
_symmetry.space_group_name_H-M   'P 1'
#
loop_
_entity.id
_entity.type
_entity.pdbx_description
1 polymer ?
#
loop_
_entity_poly.entity_id
_entity_poly.type
_entity_poly.pdbx_seq_one_letter_code
_entity_poly.pdbx_strand_id
1 'polypeptide(L)'
;MNMQAIFDAFPLLESRDLIMKRIEPGHLDEVYSIYSNDNVFEYCGIIPKHNKETVKSMIGYFLAESHWGQGIATQAVQALVKFLFEAAHVNRIQAEVLPPNESSKKVLLKNGFRQEGILRQAHLWSGKGVVDLEIYGILREEYVSSSSN
;
A
#
# COMPACT_ATOMS: atom_id res chain seq x y z
N MET A 1 -10.25 -17.84 22.90
CA MET A 1 -9.02 -17.04 22.86
C MET A 1 -9.45 -15.58 22.97
N ASN A 2 -9.04 -14.89 24.04
CA ASN A 2 -9.47 -13.51 24.29
C ASN A 2 -8.71 -12.58 23.34
N MET A 3 -9.38 -12.08 22.29
CA MET A 3 -8.77 -11.17 21.31
C MET A 3 -8.29 -9.85 21.95
N GLN A 4 -8.95 -9.38 23.01
CA GLN A 4 -8.57 -8.14 23.70
C GLN A 4 -7.16 -8.23 24.28
N ALA A 5 -6.85 -9.34 24.95
CA ALA A 5 -5.54 -9.59 25.56
C ALA A 5 -4.38 -9.71 24.55
N ILE A 6 -4.68 -10.00 23.28
CA ILE A 6 -3.68 -10.05 22.21
C ILE A 6 -3.31 -8.64 21.78
N PHE A 7 -4.30 -7.76 21.61
CA PHE A 7 -4.06 -6.36 21.20
C PHE A 7 -3.44 -5.50 22.31
N ASP A 8 -3.66 -5.86 23.59
CA ASP A 8 -3.05 -5.14 24.72
C ASP A 8 -1.53 -5.42 24.88
N ALA A 9 -1.04 -6.55 24.36
CA ALA A 9 0.37 -6.95 24.43
C ALA A 9 1.12 -6.76 23.10
N PHE A 10 0.40 -6.53 21.99
CA PHE A 10 0.98 -6.29 20.67
C PHE A 10 1.29 -4.79 20.51
N PRO A 11 2.40 -4.41 19.84
CA PRO A 11 2.71 -3.00 19.63
C PRO A 11 1.59 -2.28 18.87
N LEU A 12 1.11 -1.17 19.44
CA LEU A 12 0.14 -0.28 18.79
C LEU A 12 0.88 0.58 17.75
N LEU A 13 0.58 0.37 16.48
CA LEU A 13 1.02 1.25 15.40
C LEU A 13 -0.04 2.32 15.16
N GLU A 14 0.22 3.53 15.66
CA GLU A 14 -0.62 4.70 15.41
C GLU A 14 0.02 5.59 14.35
N SER A 15 -0.71 5.88 13.28
CA SER A 15 -0.30 6.86 12.27
C SER A 15 -1.48 7.73 11.88
N ARG A 16 -1.21 9.03 11.68
CA ARG A 16 -2.22 9.98 11.20
C ARG A 16 -2.52 9.79 9.71
N ASP A 17 -1.52 9.37 8.94
CA ASP A 17 -1.60 9.15 7.50
C ASP A 17 -0.92 7.83 7.11
N LEU A 18 -1.51 7.07 6.19
CA LEU A 18 -0.88 5.90 5.58
C LEU A 18 -0.68 6.19 4.09
N ILE A 19 0.58 6.24 3.64
CA ILE A 19 0.90 6.47 2.22
C ILE A 19 1.45 5.17 1.62
N MET A 20 0.67 4.57 0.72
CA MET A 20 1.09 3.40 -0.04
C MET A 20 1.79 3.83 -1.33
N LYS A 21 3.07 3.49 -1.48
CA LYS A 21 3.86 3.79 -2.69
C LYS A 21 4.34 2.51 -3.36
N ARG A 22 4.45 2.54 -4.69
CA ARG A 22 5.14 1.49 -5.44
C ARG A 22 6.61 1.51 -5.05
N ILE A 23 7.15 0.35 -4.69
CA ILE A 23 8.59 0.17 -4.48
C ILE A 23 9.28 0.15 -5.86
N GLU A 24 10.34 0.94 -6.01
CA GLU A 24 11.14 1.05 -7.23
C GLU A 24 12.61 0.73 -6.88
N PRO A 25 13.48 0.37 -7.84
CA PRO A 25 14.89 0.06 -7.53
C PRO A 25 15.63 1.20 -6.83
N GLY A 26 15.21 2.45 -7.06
CA GLY A 26 15.76 3.62 -6.38
C GLY A 26 15.44 3.70 -4.89
N HIS A 27 14.44 2.95 -4.39
CA HIS A 27 14.05 2.93 -2.98
C HIS A 27 14.82 1.87 -2.15
N LEU A 28 15.96 1.38 -2.66
CA LEU A 28 16.69 0.27 -2.03
C LEU A 28 17.12 0.59 -0.60
N ASP A 29 17.56 1.82 -0.33
CA ASP A 29 18.04 2.21 0.99
C ASP A 29 16.90 2.30 2.01
N GLU A 30 15.76 2.87 1.64
CA GLU A 30 14.58 2.94 2.51
C GLU A 30 13.99 1.56 2.77
N VAL A 31 13.91 0.72 1.74
CA VAL A 31 13.41 -0.66 1.90
C VAL A 31 14.40 -1.47 2.75
N TYR A 32 15.70 -1.31 2.55
CA TYR A 32 16.71 -1.98 3.37
C TYR A 32 16.62 -1.57 4.84
N SER A 33 16.44 -0.27 5.14
CA SER A 33 16.33 0.19 6.53
C SER A 33 15.11 -0.38 7.25
N ILE A 34 14.01 -0.63 6.54
CA ILE A 34 12.84 -1.33 7.08
C ILE A 34 13.19 -2.82 7.27
N TYR A 35 13.67 -3.49 6.23
CA TYR A 35 13.88 -4.94 6.24
C TYR A 35 15.02 -5.40 7.17
N SER A 36 15.96 -4.52 7.49
CA SER A 36 17.05 -4.77 8.45
C SER A 36 16.73 -4.32 9.88
N ASN A 37 15.56 -3.71 10.12
CA ASN A 37 15.19 -3.28 11.46
C ASN A 37 14.62 -4.44 12.27
N ASP A 38 15.39 -4.94 13.25
CA ASP A 38 14.98 -6.06 14.09
C ASP A 38 13.64 -5.81 14.83
N ASN A 39 13.35 -4.56 15.21
CA ASN A 39 12.09 -4.20 15.90
C ASN A 39 10.86 -4.32 14.97
N VAL A 40 11.03 -4.11 13.66
CA VAL A 40 9.93 -4.28 12.70
C VAL A 40 9.51 -5.74 12.59
N PHE A 41 10.46 -6.65 12.77
CA PHE A 41 10.25 -8.08 12.56
C PHE A 41 10.06 -8.89 13.84
N GLU A 42 10.24 -8.26 15.01
CA GLU A 42 10.08 -8.86 16.34
C GLU A 42 8.79 -9.68 16.46
N TYR A 43 7.70 -9.21 15.83
CA TYR A 43 6.38 -9.84 15.89
C TYR A 43 5.89 -10.42 14.56
N CYS A 44 6.69 -10.37 13.48
CA CYS A 44 6.26 -10.82 12.16
C CYS A 44 6.55 -12.31 11.87
N GLY A 45 7.24 -13.03 12.76
CA GLY A 45 7.64 -14.43 12.53
C GLY A 45 8.58 -14.62 11.33
N ILE A 46 9.19 -13.54 10.86
CA ILE A 46 10.10 -13.49 9.71
C ILE A 46 11.44 -12.95 10.19
N ILE A 47 12.55 -13.53 9.73
CA ILE A 47 13.90 -13.07 10.10
C ILE A 47 14.25 -11.78 9.34
N PRO A 48 14.74 -10.72 10.03
CA PRO A 48 15.30 -9.51 9.42
C PRO A 48 16.31 -9.81 8.31
N LYS A 49 16.37 -8.94 7.28
CA LYS A 49 17.29 -9.06 6.14
C LYS A 49 18.42 -8.05 6.25
N HIS A 50 19.51 -8.49 6.89
CA HIS A 50 20.76 -7.73 7.05
C HIS A 50 21.68 -7.77 5.82
N ASN A 51 21.18 -8.22 4.67
CA ASN A 51 21.89 -8.23 3.40
C ASN A 51 21.16 -7.38 2.36
N LYS A 52 21.80 -6.29 1.95
CA LYS A 52 21.25 -5.32 0.99
C LYS A 52 21.02 -5.91 -0.40
N GLU A 53 21.84 -6.87 -0.84
CA GLU A 53 21.61 -7.56 -2.13
C GLU A 53 20.38 -8.47 -2.05
N THR A 54 20.11 -9.11 -0.90
CA THR A 54 18.86 -9.86 -0.70
C THR A 54 17.65 -8.93 -0.81
N VAL A 55 17.69 -7.76 -0.17
CA VAL A 55 16.60 -6.78 -0.26
C VAL A 55 16.44 -6.25 -1.68
N LYS A 56 17.54 -5.99 -2.40
CA LYS A 56 17.51 -5.60 -3.81
C LYS A 56 16.87 -6.67 -4.70
N SER A 57 17.18 -7.95 -4.49
CA SER A 57 16.52 -9.05 -5.19
C SER A 57 15.03 -9.14 -4.84
N MET A 58 14.65 -8.87 -3.59
CA MET A 58 13.23 -8.81 -3.18
C MET A 58 12.49 -7.66 -3.88
N ILE A 59 13.11 -6.49 -4.02
CA ILE A 59 12.56 -5.40 -4.84
C ILE A 59 12.37 -5.87 -6.28
N GLY A 60 13.36 -6.55 -6.85
CA GLY A 60 13.24 -7.18 -8.17
C GLY A 60 12.09 -8.19 -8.26
N TYR A 61 11.86 -8.98 -7.21
CA TYR A 61 10.74 -9.93 -7.12
C TYR A 61 9.38 -9.22 -7.02
N PHE A 62 9.27 -8.17 -6.20
CA PHE A 62 8.06 -7.33 -6.12
C PHE A 62 7.75 -6.62 -7.44
N LEU A 63 8.78 -6.38 -8.25
CA LEU A 63 8.69 -5.80 -9.58
C LEU A 63 8.53 -6.86 -10.69
N ALA A 64 8.57 -8.15 -10.37
CA ALA A 64 8.57 -9.21 -11.37
C ALA A 64 7.25 -9.20 -12.16
N GLU A 65 7.34 -8.79 -13.43
CA GLU A 65 6.21 -8.70 -14.37
C GLU A 65 5.49 -10.04 -14.56
N SER A 66 6.18 -11.17 -14.28
CA SER A 66 5.61 -12.51 -14.35
C SER A 66 4.36 -12.69 -13.46
N HIS A 67 4.21 -11.88 -12.42
CA HIS A 67 3.06 -11.92 -11.50
C HIS A 67 2.03 -10.81 -11.78
N TRP A 68 2.25 -9.98 -12.80
CA TRP A 68 1.29 -8.95 -13.20
C TRP A 68 0.08 -9.58 -13.90
N GLY A 69 -1.06 -8.89 -13.84
CA GLY A 69 -2.30 -9.38 -14.44
C GLY A 69 -2.98 -10.54 -13.73
N GLN A 70 -2.36 -11.13 -12.70
CA GLN A 70 -2.90 -12.27 -11.93
C GLN A 70 -3.84 -11.86 -10.78
N GLY A 71 -4.14 -10.57 -10.62
CA GLY A 71 -5.07 -10.08 -9.60
C GLY A 71 -4.51 -9.95 -8.18
N ILE A 72 -3.23 -10.29 -7.96
CA ILE A 72 -2.57 -10.22 -6.64
C ILE A 72 -2.68 -8.80 -6.04
N ALA A 73 -2.38 -7.76 -6.83
CA ALA A 73 -2.51 -6.38 -6.37
C ALA A 73 -3.96 -6.00 -6.05
N THR A 74 -4.94 -6.52 -6.79
CA THR A 74 -6.36 -6.31 -6.49
C THR A 74 -6.72 -6.93 -5.14
N GLN A 75 -6.32 -8.16 -4.87
CA GLN A 75 -6.57 -8.84 -3.59
C GLN A 75 -5.88 -8.15 -2.41
N ALA A 76 -4.64 -7.69 -2.61
CA ALA A 76 -3.91 -6.96 -1.58
C ALA A 76 -4.60 -5.64 -1.22
N VAL A 77 -5.02 -4.86 -2.22
CA VAL A 77 -5.77 -3.61 -1.99
C VAL A 77 -7.12 -3.91 -1.35
N GLN A 78 -7.80 -4.99 -1.74
CA GLN A 78 -9.08 -5.40 -1.14
C GLN A 78 -8.91 -5.69 0.37
N ALA A 79 -7.90 -6.47 0.73
CA ALA A 79 -7.59 -6.79 2.12
C ALA A 79 -7.24 -5.52 2.93
N LEU A 80 -6.49 -4.60 2.33
CA LEU A 80 -6.14 -3.33 2.96
C LEU A 80 -7.36 -2.44 3.17
N VAL A 81 -8.22 -2.26 2.16
CA VAL A 81 -9.47 -1.50 2.27
C VAL A 81 -10.35 -2.05 3.39
N LYS A 82 -10.51 -3.38 3.42
CA LYS A 82 -11.23 -4.07 4.48
C LYS A 82 -10.66 -3.73 5.86
N PHE A 83 -9.36 -3.89 6.04
CA PHE A 83 -8.69 -3.58 7.31
C PHE A 83 -8.90 -2.10 7.72
N LEU A 84 -8.71 -1.17 6.78
CA LEU A 84 -8.79 0.26 7.07
C LEU A 84 -10.21 0.67 7.48
N PHE A 85 -11.25 0.13 6.85
CA PHE A 85 -12.62 0.44 7.22
C PHE A 85 -13.12 -0.36 8.44
N GLU A 86 -12.80 -1.65 8.55
CA GLU A 86 -13.37 -2.51 9.60
C GLU A 86 -12.61 -2.44 10.91
N ALA A 87 -11.27 -2.41 10.87
CA ALA A 87 -10.43 -2.45 12.07
C ALA A 87 -9.86 -1.07 12.43
N ALA A 88 -9.37 -0.30 11.45
CA ALA A 88 -8.78 1.02 11.71
C ALA A 88 -9.82 2.16 11.75
N HIS A 89 -11.09 1.85 11.46
CA HIS A 89 -12.20 2.78 11.54
C HIS A 89 -12.06 4.11 10.76
N VAL A 90 -11.29 4.14 9.66
CA VAL A 90 -11.11 5.38 8.86
C VAL A 90 -12.39 5.78 8.11
N ASN A 91 -12.60 7.07 7.86
CA ASN A 91 -13.79 7.51 7.09
C ASN A 91 -13.57 7.44 5.57
N ARG A 92 -12.32 7.59 5.12
CA ARG A 92 -11.96 7.76 3.72
C ARG A 92 -10.58 7.16 3.45
N ILE A 93 -10.43 6.57 2.28
CA ILE A 93 -9.15 6.10 1.76
C ILE A 93 -8.88 6.83 0.44
N GLN A 94 -7.68 7.37 0.29
CA GLN A 94 -7.23 8.04 -0.93
C GLN A 94 -6.02 7.32 -1.51
N ALA A 95 -5.93 7.29 -2.84
CA ALA A 95 -4.79 6.81 -3.58
C ALA A 95 -4.41 7.79 -4.68
N GLU A 96 -3.12 7.88 -4.98
CA GLU A 96 -2.58 8.71 -6.04
C GLU A 96 -1.90 7.85 -7.09
N VAL A 97 -2.18 8.13 -8.36
CA VAL A 97 -1.69 7.30 -9.47
C VAL A 97 -1.12 8.20 -10.55
N LEU A 98 0.06 7.82 -11.08
CA LEU A 98 0.59 8.44 -12.29
C LEU A 98 -0.41 8.26 -13.46
N PRO A 99 -0.73 9.31 -14.22
CA PRO A 99 -1.64 9.22 -15.37
C PRO A 99 -1.34 8.08 -16.36
N PRO A 100 -0.09 7.69 -16.69
CA PRO A 100 0.15 6.55 -17.58
C PRO A 100 -0.07 5.15 -16.94
N ASN A 101 -0.30 5.04 -15.63
CA ASN A 101 -0.32 3.76 -14.92
C ASN A 101 -1.72 3.11 -14.91
N GLU A 102 -2.18 2.69 -16.08
CA GLU A 102 -3.50 2.06 -16.27
C GLU A 102 -3.74 0.81 -15.41
N SER A 103 -2.69 0.03 -15.14
CA SER A 103 -2.79 -1.16 -14.30
C SER A 103 -3.20 -0.81 -12.86
N SER A 104 -2.60 0.24 -12.28
CA SER A 104 -2.95 0.70 -10.93
C SER A 104 -4.36 1.29 -10.88
N LYS A 105 -4.76 2.04 -11.90
CA LYS A 105 -6.13 2.58 -12.01
C LYS A 105 -7.16 1.46 -12.00
N LYS A 106 -6.95 0.40 -12.79
CA LYS A 106 -7.83 -0.78 -12.81
C LYS A 106 -7.93 -1.47 -11.45
N VAL A 107 -6.83 -1.55 -10.70
CA VAL A 107 -6.82 -2.12 -9.34
C VAL A 107 -7.69 -1.28 -8.40
N LEU A 108 -7.57 0.05 -8.43
CA LEU A 108 -8.37 0.94 -7.60
C LEU A 108 -9.86 0.87 -7.95
N LEU A 109 -10.20 0.95 -9.23
CA LEU A 109 -11.59 0.86 -9.70
C LEU A 109 -12.24 -0.47 -9.30
N LYS A 110 -11.51 -1.59 -9.38
CA LYS A 110 -12.00 -2.91 -8.93
C LYS A 110 -12.23 -2.99 -7.42
N ASN A 111 -11.61 -2.11 -6.64
CA ASN A 111 -11.76 -2.02 -5.19
C ASN A 111 -12.71 -0.90 -4.76
N GLY A 112 -13.55 -0.39 -5.68
CA GLY A 112 -14.61 0.57 -5.37
C GLY A 112 -14.16 2.03 -5.29
N PHE A 113 -12.89 2.33 -5.56
CA PHE A 113 -12.42 3.72 -5.65
C PHE A 113 -13.00 4.42 -6.88
N ARG A 114 -13.18 5.73 -6.76
CA ARG A 114 -13.61 6.64 -7.83
C ARG A 114 -12.53 7.67 -8.10
N GLN A 115 -12.37 8.06 -9.36
CA GLN A 115 -11.48 9.17 -9.71
C GLN A 115 -12.14 10.49 -9.29
N GLU A 116 -11.40 11.32 -8.57
CA GLU A 116 -11.90 12.58 -8.02
C GLU A 116 -11.23 13.80 -8.64
N GLY A 117 -10.04 13.66 -9.22
CA GLY A 117 -9.36 14.77 -9.88
C GLY A 117 -7.95 14.47 -10.34
N ILE A 118 -7.28 15.53 -10.80
CA ILE A 118 -5.87 15.51 -11.22
C ILE A 118 -5.16 16.68 -10.52
N LEU A 119 -4.11 16.35 -9.77
CA LEU A 119 -3.15 17.33 -9.27
C LEU A 119 -2.11 17.59 -10.35
N ARG A 120 -2.11 18.81 -10.89
CA ARG A 120 -1.12 19.22 -11.89
C ARG A 120 0.21 19.52 -11.21
N GLN A 121 1.31 18.99 -11.76
CA GLN A 121 2.66 19.21 -11.28
C GLN A 121 2.83 18.87 -9.78
N ALA A 122 2.17 17.82 -9.32
CA ALA A 122 2.06 17.45 -7.91
C ALA A 122 3.39 17.04 -7.27
N HIS A 123 4.25 16.34 -8.02
CA HIS A 123 5.49 15.80 -7.48
C HIS A 123 6.67 15.91 -8.44
N LEU A 124 7.87 16.06 -7.87
CA LEU A 124 9.12 15.83 -8.57
C LEU A 124 9.51 14.35 -8.42
N TRP A 125 9.53 13.60 -9.52
CA TRP A 125 9.87 12.17 -9.53
C TRP A 125 11.24 11.94 -10.17
N SER A 126 12.07 11.15 -9.51
CA SER A 126 13.38 10.74 -10.02
C SER A 126 13.27 10.13 -11.42
N GLY A 127 14.02 10.66 -12.38
CA GLY A 127 14.05 10.19 -13.77
C GLY A 127 12.85 10.59 -14.65
N LYS A 128 11.83 11.28 -14.11
CA LYS A 128 10.65 11.73 -14.87
C LYS A 128 10.37 13.23 -14.77
N GLY A 129 11.02 13.93 -13.84
CA GLY A 129 10.81 15.37 -13.63
C GLY A 129 9.52 15.64 -12.88
N VAL A 130 8.94 16.81 -13.11
CA VAL A 130 7.69 17.23 -12.46
C VAL A 130 6.52 16.50 -13.14
N VAL A 131 5.69 15.81 -12.35
CA VAL A 131 4.60 14.96 -12.86
C VAL A 131 3.24 15.35 -12.27
N ASP A 132 2.20 15.10 -13.06
CA ASP A 132 0.80 15.13 -12.61
C ASP A 132 0.44 13.83 -11.88
N LEU A 133 -0.56 13.87 -11.00
CA LEU A 133 -1.13 12.71 -10.32
C LEU A 133 -2.66 12.70 -10.40
N GLU A 134 -3.22 11.56 -10.75
CA GLU A 134 -4.66 11.29 -10.63
C GLU A 134 -4.98 10.88 -9.19
N ILE A 135 -6.04 11.46 -8.64
CA ILE A 135 -6.52 11.20 -7.28
C ILE A 135 -7.74 10.31 -7.34
N TYR A 136 -7.72 9.27 -6.53
CA TYR A 136 -8.79 8.31 -6.35
C TYR A 136 -9.21 8.24 -4.88
N GLY A 137 -10.51 8.20 -4.62
CA GLY A 137 -11.06 8.10 -3.27
C GLY A 137 -12.14 7.02 -3.15
N ILE A 138 -12.29 6.49 -1.94
CA ILE A 138 -13.45 5.70 -1.50
C ILE A 138 -13.84 6.12 -0.09
N LEU A 139 -15.15 6.29 0.14
CA LEU A 139 -15.72 6.60 1.43
C LEU A 139 -16.25 5.34 2.13
N ARG A 140 -16.27 5.36 3.47
CA ARG A 140 -16.82 4.26 4.29
C ARG A 140 -18.24 3.90 3.88
N GLU A 141 -19.09 4.89 3.62
CA GLU A 141 -20.48 4.65 3.22
C GLU A 141 -20.61 3.86 1.91
N GLU A 142 -19.69 4.09 0.96
CA GLU A 142 -19.64 3.40 -0.33
C GLU A 142 -19.16 1.95 -0.17
N TYR A 143 -18.22 1.72 0.75
CA TYR A 143 -17.76 0.39 1.14
C TYR A 143 -18.87 -0.45 1.80
N VAL A 144 -19.62 0.15 2.74
CA VAL A 144 -20.71 -0.55 3.44
C VAL A 144 -21.86 -0.88 2.48
N SER A 145 -22.21 0.06 1.60
CA SER A 145 -23.28 -0.12 0.62
C SER A 145 -22.97 -1.21 -0.41
N SER A 146 -21.70 -1.39 -0.77
CA SER A 146 -21.25 -2.44 -1.70
C SER A 146 -21.12 -3.82 -1.06
N SER A 147 -20.95 -3.91 0.27
CA SER A 147 -20.85 -5.18 1.02
C SER A 147 -22.20 -5.78 1.41
N SER A 148 -23.30 -5.06 1.18
CA SER A 148 -24.67 -5.47 1.53
C SER A 148 -25.44 -6.12 0.38
N ASN A 149 -24.78 -6.34 -0.77
CA ASN A 149 -25.27 -7.08 -1.94
C ASN A 149 -24.47 -8.36 -2.14
#